data_AF-A0A820X698-F1
#
_entry.id   AF-A0A820X698-F1
#
_cell.length_a   1.000
_cell.length_b   1.000
_cell.length_c   1.000
_cell.angle_alpha   90.00
_cell.angle_beta   90.00
_cell.angle_gamma   90.00
#
_symmetry.space_group_name_H-M   'P 1'
#
loop_
_entity.id
_entity.type
_entity.pdbx_description
1 polymer ?
#
loop_
_entity_poly.entity_id
_entity_poly.type
_entity_poly.pdbx_seq_one_letter_code
_entity_poly.pdbx_strand_id
1 'polypeptide(L)'
;MEAFLHANNNLDVLPSKIREYVEEKIKLCQPSNFHVCNGSDEENQQLLDAMELSGVIRRLRKYKNCYIATTDPRDVARVESRTVICTKNMNDIISTPKSGFAPITDPNLPKNLKATQLGNWMDTDEMLEILEKRFAGCMCGRTLYIIPYMMGPYSSPYSKIAVELTDSPYVVASMRIMTRMGANVFNEIKTSDGSDVVKCLHSIDMVHENTIFTNVAETSNGDVYWEGIGEVIDGLHETSIRSWKNKRWSADLGEPAAHPNSRFCTTIKQCSILDPEWNNPQGVPIEAIIFGGRRPEGVPLVYEAFDWQHGVFVGACMRSEATAAAEFKGKQIMHDPFAMRPFFGYNFGSYLAHWLSFGAKTGVHLPKIYHVNWFLRDSKTNEFLWPGFGENIRVIDWIFRRLTQQASGCKTPIGIIPDQNVSNGILGNRINPALLDISKEFWINECKAIRNYLEENVNEDLPDEICSELKNLEKRLSTL
;
A
#
# COMPACT_ATOMS: atom_id res chain seq x y z
N MET A 1 16.42 6.94 29.68
CA MET A 1 15.69 7.46 28.50
C MET A 1 15.45 8.96 28.62
N GLU A 2 14.85 9.42 29.71
CA GLU A 2 14.34 10.80 29.89
C GLU A 2 15.37 11.95 29.83
N ALA A 3 16.68 11.68 29.98
CA ALA A 3 17.70 12.71 30.21
C ALA A 3 18.18 13.51 28.98
N PHE A 4 17.72 13.20 27.75
CA PHE A 4 18.29 13.75 26.51
C PHE A 4 17.31 14.48 25.57
N LEU A 5 16.00 14.34 25.79
CA LEU A 5 14.98 15.10 25.04
C LEU A 5 14.50 16.26 25.93
N HIS A 6 14.61 17.49 25.43
CA HIS A 6 13.93 18.64 26.04
C HIS A 6 12.43 18.52 25.74
N ALA A 7 11.73 17.78 26.60
CA ALA A 7 10.35 17.38 26.35
C ALA A 7 9.42 18.61 26.23
N ASN A 8 8.73 18.69 25.10
CA ASN A 8 7.83 19.79 24.77
C ASN A 8 6.46 19.56 25.41
N ASN A 9 6.42 19.75 26.73
CA ASN A 9 5.27 19.47 27.59
C ASN A 9 4.16 20.53 27.52
N ASN A 10 4.11 21.35 26.46
CA ASN A 10 3.16 22.44 26.35
C ASN A 10 1.94 22.06 25.48
N LEU A 11 0.84 21.65 26.12
CA LEU A 11 -0.43 21.41 25.43
C LEU A 11 -1.18 22.70 25.03
N ASP A 12 -0.78 23.89 25.50
CA ASP A 12 -1.44 25.14 25.14
C ASP A 12 -1.29 25.52 23.67
N VAL A 13 -0.30 24.95 22.97
CA VAL A 13 -0.12 25.11 21.52
C VAL A 13 -1.15 24.32 20.69
N LEU A 14 -1.92 23.42 21.32
CA LEU A 14 -2.92 22.60 20.64
C LEU A 14 -4.29 23.29 20.60
N PRO A 15 -5.00 23.26 19.45
CA PRO A 15 -6.41 23.67 19.36
C PRO A 15 -7.29 22.89 20.34
N SER A 16 -8.33 23.52 20.91
CA SER A 16 -9.13 22.99 22.04
C SER A 16 -9.54 21.52 21.87
N LYS A 17 -10.28 21.19 20.80
CA LYS A 17 -10.76 19.83 20.53
C LYS A 17 -9.67 18.78 20.24
N ILE A 18 -8.46 19.23 19.88
CA ILE A 18 -7.28 18.37 19.77
C ILE A 18 -6.68 18.14 21.15
N ARG A 19 -6.57 19.20 21.97
CA ARG A 19 -6.14 19.12 23.36
C ARG A 19 -7.04 18.22 24.20
N GLU A 20 -8.36 18.38 24.09
CA GLU A 20 -9.37 17.54 24.75
C GLU A 20 -9.15 16.06 24.44
N TYR A 21 -8.90 15.71 23.17
CA TYR A 21 -8.57 14.36 22.73
C TYR A 21 -7.21 13.87 23.23
N VAL A 22 -6.19 14.72 23.23
CA VAL A 22 -4.86 14.38 23.78
C VAL A 22 -4.95 14.10 25.28
N GLU A 23 -5.65 14.95 26.04
CA GLU A 23 -5.86 14.76 27.47
C GLU A 23 -6.68 13.49 27.77
N GLU A 24 -7.71 13.20 26.98
CA GLU A 24 -8.48 11.95 27.05
C GLU A 24 -7.56 10.73 26.88
N LYS A 25 -6.69 10.74 25.87
CA LYS A 25 -5.77 9.62 25.60
C LYS A 25 -4.57 9.56 26.55
N ILE A 26 -4.12 10.68 27.14
CA ILE A 26 -3.19 10.67 28.29
C ILE A 26 -3.84 9.96 29.49
N LYS A 27 -5.10 10.29 29.82
CA LYS A 27 -5.84 9.66 30.93
C LYS A 27 -6.04 8.16 30.71
N LEU A 28 -6.30 7.73 29.47
CA LEU A 28 -6.43 6.31 29.10
C LEU A 28 -5.08 5.56 29.12
N CYS A 29 -4.06 6.08 28.43
CA CYS A 29 -2.82 5.35 28.17
C CYS A 29 -1.79 5.44 29.30
N GLN A 30 -1.96 6.39 30.22
CA GLN A 30 -1.11 6.63 31.39
C GLN A 30 0.39 6.75 31.08
N PRO A 31 0.80 7.58 30.09
CA PRO A 31 2.21 7.78 29.78
C PRO A 31 2.92 8.51 30.93
N SER A 32 4.21 8.20 31.14
CA SER A 32 5.02 8.87 32.17
C SER A 32 5.38 10.32 31.81
N ASN A 33 5.41 10.63 30.51
CA ASN A 33 5.59 11.99 29.99
C ASN A 33 4.88 12.13 28.63
N PHE A 34 4.76 13.35 28.10
CA PHE A 34 4.29 13.58 26.73
C PHE A 34 5.17 14.61 26.00
N HIS A 35 5.13 14.62 24.67
CA HIS A 35 5.94 15.52 23.85
C HIS A 35 5.17 15.97 22.60
N VAL A 36 4.94 17.28 22.46
CA VAL A 36 4.34 17.85 21.24
C VAL A 36 5.41 18.00 20.16
N CYS A 37 5.33 17.20 19.10
CA CYS A 37 6.33 17.18 18.03
C CYS A 37 6.27 18.47 17.19
N ASN A 38 7.40 19.16 17.06
CA ASN A 38 7.50 20.42 16.33
C ASN A 38 7.95 20.25 14.87
N GLY A 39 8.60 19.13 14.53
CA GLY A 39 9.06 18.80 13.17
C GLY A 39 10.47 19.28 12.81
N SER A 40 11.23 19.87 13.74
CA SER A 40 12.56 20.44 13.47
C SER A 40 13.65 19.38 13.27
N ASP A 41 14.79 19.78 12.70
CA ASP A 41 15.93 18.87 12.53
C ASP A 41 16.63 18.56 13.87
N GLU A 42 16.58 19.49 14.83
CA GLU A 42 17.09 19.30 16.19
C GLU A 42 16.24 18.29 16.98
N GLU A 43 14.91 18.37 16.91
CA GLU A 43 13.99 17.37 17.48
C GLU A 43 14.27 15.98 16.89
N ASN A 44 14.37 15.92 15.56
CA ASN A 44 14.68 14.69 14.85
C ASN A 44 16.05 14.11 15.24
N GLN A 45 17.07 14.96 15.43
CA GLN A 45 18.40 14.50 15.84
C GLN A 45 18.41 14.00 17.30
N GLN A 46 17.71 14.67 18.23
CA GLN A 46 17.54 14.19 19.60
C GLN A 46 16.84 12.83 19.65
N LEU A 47 15.79 12.63 18.83
CA LEU A 47 15.12 11.33 18.70
C LEU A 47 16.06 10.24 18.15
N LEU A 48 16.83 10.54 17.09
CA LEU A 48 17.80 9.60 16.51
C LEU A 48 18.93 9.22 17.49
N ASP A 49 19.51 10.19 18.19
CA ASP A 49 20.61 9.93 19.13
C ASP A 49 20.12 9.19 20.38
N ALA A 50 18.90 9.48 20.87
CA ALA A 50 18.28 8.73 21.96
C ALA A 50 17.97 7.27 21.55
N MET A 51 17.54 7.05 20.31
CA MET A 51 17.31 5.72 19.73
C MET A 51 18.61 4.95 19.45
N GLU A 52 19.70 5.61 19.06
CA GLU A 52 20.99 4.93 18.89
C GLU A 52 21.58 4.54 20.24
N LEU A 53 21.42 5.39 21.27
CA LEU A 53 21.86 5.12 22.64
C LEU A 53 21.10 3.95 23.30
N SER A 54 19.82 3.76 23.00
CA SER A 54 19.04 2.61 23.51
C SER A 54 19.25 1.31 22.73
N GLY A 55 19.99 1.33 21.61
CA GLY A 55 20.16 0.19 20.71
C GLY A 55 18.94 -0.10 19.83
N VAL A 56 17.91 0.74 19.90
CA VAL A 56 16.71 0.75 19.03
C VAL A 56 17.11 0.92 17.57
N ILE A 57 18.15 1.71 17.28
CA ILE A 57 18.74 1.87 15.95
C ILE A 57 20.27 1.79 15.95
N ARG A 58 20.88 1.57 14.79
CA ARG A 58 22.34 1.63 14.56
C ARG A 58 22.66 2.55 13.38
N ARG A 59 23.63 3.46 13.51
CA ARG A 59 24.05 4.34 12.40
C ARG A 59 24.87 3.60 11.34
N LEU A 60 24.42 3.65 10.09
CA LEU A 60 25.08 3.05 8.93
C LEU A 60 26.24 3.95 8.47
N ARG A 61 27.44 3.69 8.99
CA ARG A 61 28.60 4.59 8.88
C ARG A 61 29.10 4.86 7.46
N LYS A 62 28.73 4.03 6.47
CA LYS A 62 29.03 4.27 5.05
C LYS A 62 28.22 5.45 4.46
N TYR A 63 27.11 5.83 5.10
CA TYR A 63 26.14 6.79 4.59
C TYR A 63 25.94 8.00 5.50
N LYS A 64 25.55 9.14 4.90
CA LYS A 64 25.28 10.37 5.65
C LYS A 64 23.89 10.31 6.31
N ASN A 65 23.86 10.20 7.63
CA ASN A 65 22.64 10.21 8.46
C ASN A 65 21.63 9.10 8.13
N CYS A 66 22.11 7.90 7.80
CA CYS A 66 21.28 6.71 7.62
C CYS A 66 21.47 5.73 8.79
N TYR A 67 20.44 4.94 9.07
CA TYR A 67 20.38 4.03 10.21
C TYR A 67 19.71 2.71 9.79
N ILE A 68 19.94 1.64 10.56
CA ILE A 68 19.30 0.32 10.44
C ILE A 68 18.72 -0.11 11.80
N ALA A 69 17.59 -0.82 11.78
CA ALA A 69 17.08 -1.61 12.89
C ALA A 69 16.32 -2.84 12.37
N THR A 70 16.07 -3.76 13.28
CA THR A 70 15.48 -5.08 13.02
C THR A 70 14.32 -5.29 13.96
N THR A 71 13.13 -5.62 13.44
CA THR A 71 11.94 -5.87 14.27
C THR A 71 11.92 -7.27 14.85
N ASP A 72 11.01 -7.52 15.79
CA ASP A 72 10.62 -8.89 16.11
C ASP A 72 10.12 -9.63 14.83
N PRO A 73 10.56 -10.88 14.56
CA PRO A 73 10.09 -11.67 13.42
C PRO A 73 8.57 -11.91 13.33
N ARG A 74 7.80 -11.55 14.35
CA ARG A 74 6.32 -11.56 14.38
C ARG A 74 5.70 -10.27 13.82
N ASP A 75 6.44 -9.17 13.76
CA ASP A 75 6.00 -7.86 13.25
C ASP A 75 6.85 -7.44 12.03
N VAL A 76 6.49 -7.98 10.87
CA VAL A 76 7.30 -7.88 9.63
C VAL A 76 6.49 -7.57 8.36
N ALA A 77 5.16 -7.55 8.47
CA ALA A 77 4.20 -7.33 7.39
C ALA A 77 2.84 -6.93 7.97
N ARG A 78 1.93 -6.41 7.12
CA ARG A 78 0.56 -6.10 7.54
C ARG A 78 -0.18 -7.40 7.88
N VAL A 79 -0.92 -7.39 8.99
CA VAL A 79 -1.81 -8.50 9.37
C VAL A 79 -3.23 -8.13 8.92
N GLU A 80 -3.60 -8.60 7.74
CA GLU A 80 -4.89 -8.32 7.10
C GLU A 80 -6.05 -8.91 7.94
N SER A 81 -5.86 -10.08 8.57
CA SER A 81 -6.84 -10.67 9.52
C SER A 81 -7.05 -9.87 10.81
N ARG A 82 -6.22 -8.85 11.08
CA ARG A 82 -6.31 -7.94 12.24
C ARG A 82 -6.57 -6.48 11.84
N THR A 83 -6.75 -6.22 10.56
CA THR A 83 -7.17 -4.92 10.02
C THR A 83 -8.70 -4.91 9.95
N VAL A 84 -9.36 -4.05 10.73
CA VAL A 84 -10.83 -4.03 10.90
C VAL A 84 -11.34 -2.60 10.78
N ILE A 85 -12.47 -2.42 10.10
CA ILE A 85 -13.17 -1.13 10.02
C ILE A 85 -14.52 -1.29 10.74
N CYS A 86 -14.89 -0.29 11.56
CA CYS A 86 -16.02 -0.38 12.46
C CYS A 86 -17.07 0.70 12.17
N THR A 87 -18.31 0.26 11.98
CA THR A 87 -19.50 1.09 11.70
C THR A 87 -20.72 0.46 12.36
N LYS A 88 -21.82 1.22 12.49
CA LYS A 88 -23.09 0.69 13.00
C LYS A 88 -23.84 -0.23 12.04
N ASN A 89 -23.58 -0.13 10.73
CA ASN A 89 -24.10 -1.05 9.73
C ASN A 89 -22.94 -1.76 9.02
N MET A 90 -22.92 -3.09 9.11
CA MET A 90 -21.94 -3.96 8.46
C MET A 90 -21.88 -3.75 6.94
N ASN A 91 -23.05 -3.55 6.32
CA ASN A 91 -23.15 -3.40 4.87
C ASN A 91 -22.54 -2.08 4.36
N ASP A 92 -22.22 -1.11 5.24
CA ASP A 92 -21.44 0.08 4.88
C ASP A 92 -20.00 -0.28 4.49
N ILE A 93 -19.47 -1.41 5.00
CA ILE A 93 -18.05 -1.81 4.95
C ILE A 93 -17.82 -3.08 4.13
N ILE A 94 -18.67 -4.10 4.27
CA ILE A 94 -18.55 -5.38 3.55
C ILE A 94 -19.90 -5.88 3.06
N SER A 95 -19.90 -6.51 1.89
CA SER A 95 -21.03 -7.31 1.41
C SER A 95 -21.20 -8.57 2.25
N THR A 96 -22.43 -9.08 2.35
CA THR A 96 -22.68 -10.40 2.95
C THR A 96 -22.35 -11.50 1.94
N PRO A 97 -21.38 -12.41 2.22
CA PRO A 97 -20.99 -13.45 1.28
C PRO A 97 -22.14 -14.42 0.97
N LYS A 98 -22.17 -14.96 -0.24
CA LYS A 98 -23.22 -15.86 -0.72
C LYS A 98 -23.27 -17.19 0.03
N SER A 99 -22.14 -17.67 0.52
CA SER A 99 -22.02 -18.82 1.44
C SER A 99 -22.23 -18.46 2.92
N GLY A 100 -22.41 -17.19 3.25
CA GLY A 100 -22.45 -16.65 4.61
C GLY A 100 -21.05 -16.43 5.20
N PHE A 101 -21.00 -15.91 6.43
CA PHE A 101 -19.72 -15.66 7.12
C PHE A 101 -19.10 -16.94 7.65
N ALA A 102 -17.86 -17.21 7.26
CA ALA A 102 -17.06 -18.28 7.86
C ALA A 102 -16.83 -18.02 9.38
N PRO A 103 -16.82 -19.06 10.22
CA PRO A 103 -16.55 -18.90 11.65
C PRO A 103 -15.10 -18.48 11.90
N ILE A 104 -14.90 -17.53 12.81
CA ILE A 104 -13.57 -17.10 13.25
C ILE A 104 -12.90 -18.23 14.05
N THR A 105 -11.75 -18.71 13.56
CA THR A 105 -11.02 -19.86 14.14
C THR A 105 -9.75 -19.50 14.91
N ASP A 106 -9.18 -18.29 14.73
CA ASP A 106 -8.09 -17.80 15.58
C ASP A 106 -8.66 -17.44 16.97
N PRO A 107 -8.25 -18.12 18.07
CA PRO A 107 -8.75 -17.82 19.41
C PRO A 107 -8.35 -16.42 19.93
N ASN A 108 -7.46 -15.72 19.23
CA ASN A 108 -7.03 -14.35 19.55
C ASN A 108 -7.85 -13.26 18.83
N LEU A 109 -8.76 -13.64 17.92
CA LEU A 109 -9.67 -12.73 17.24
C LEU A 109 -11.05 -12.67 17.93
N PRO A 110 -11.79 -11.54 17.82
CA PRO A 110 -13.15 -11.45 18.35
C PRO A 110 -14.10 -12.39 17.61
N LYS A 111 -14.92 -13.17 18.33
CA LYS A 111 -15.82 -14.18 17.73
C LYS A 111 -16.99 -13.58 16.92
N ASN A 112 -17.27 -12.30 17.17
CA ASN A 112 -18.27 -11.46 16.51
C ASN A 112 -17.76 -10.82 15.21
N LEU A 113 -16.43 -10.72 15.01
CA LEU A 113 -15.78 -10.21 13.80
C LEU A 113 -16.35 -10.87 12.54
N LYS A 114 -16.64 -10.06 11.52
CA LYS A 114 -17.11 -10.51 10.20
C LYS A 114 -15.99 -10.33 9.20
N ALA A 115 -15.31 -11.42 8.88
CA ALA A 115 -14.18 -11.45 7.95
C ALA A 115 -14.63 -11.87 6.55
N THR A 116 -14.09 -11.23 5.51
CA THR A 116 -14.33 -11.54 4.09
C THR A 116 -13.03 -11.39 3.29
N GLN A 117 -13.03 -11.74 2.00
CA GLN A 117 -11.89 -11.42 1.13
C GLN A 117 -11.75 -9.93 0.80
N LEU A 118 -12.74 -9.08 1.12
CA LEU A 118 -12.79 -7.66 0.74
C LEU A 118 -12.65 -6.70 1.94
N GLY A 119 -12.47 -7.22 3.15
CA GLY A 119 -12.37 -6.45 4.38
C GLY A 119 -12.91 -7.22 5.59
N ASN A 120 -12.70 -6.66 6.78
CA ASN A 120 -13.25 -7.17 8.03
C ASN A 120 -14.03 -6.08 8.75
N TRP A 121 -15.23 -6.42 9.24
CA TRP A 121 -16.10 -5.51 10.00
C TRP A 121 -16.36 -6.01 11.42
N MET A 122 -16.55 -5.07 12.34
CA MET A 122 -17.03 -5.30 13.71
C MET A 122 -17.86 -4.08 14.17
N ASP A 123 -18.84 -4.25 15.06
CA ASP A 123 -19.59 -3.10 15.57
C ASP A 123 -18.67 -2.13 16.34
N THR A 124 -19.04 -0.85 16.27
CA THR A 124 -18.31 0.25 16.90
C THR A 124 -18.21 0.12 18.43
N ASP A 125 -19.26 -0.29 19.14
CA ASP A 125 -19.25 -0.34 20.60
C ASP A 125 -18.47 -1.57 21.08
N GLU A 126 -18.68 -2.72 20.42
CA GLU A 126 -17.92 -3.94 20.69
C GLU A 126 -16.40 -3.74 20.46
N MET A 127 -16.03 -2.98 19.43
CA MET A 127 -14.62 -2.63 19.19
C MET A 127 -14.11 -1.61 20.21
N LEU A 128 -14.87 -0.56 20.56
CA LEU A 128 -14.47 0.42 21.57
C LEU A 128 -14.19 -0.26 22.91
N GLU A 129 -15.03 -1.21 23.34
CA GLU A 129 -14.80 -2.04 24.53
C GLU A 129 -13.47 -2.82 24.47
N ILE A 130 -13.03 -3.27 23.29
CA ILE A 130 -11.76 -3.98 23.10
C ILE A 130 -10.58 -2.99 23.12
N LEU A 131 -10.75 -1.83 22.49
CA LEU A 131 -9.70 -0.81 22.42
C LEU A 131 -9.46 -0.16 23.79
N GLU A 132 -10.49 0.15 24.57
CA GLU A 132 -10.34 0.64 25.95
C GLU A 132 -9.51 -0.34 26.80
N LYS A 133 -9.85 -1.63 26.76
CA LYS A 133 -9.14 -2.69 27.52
C LYS A 133 -7.70 -2.92 27.03
N ARG A 134 -7.38 -2.57 25.78
CA ARG A 134 -6.01 -2.66 25.21
C ARG A 134 -5.17 -1.42 25.45
N PHE A 135 -5.77 -0.22 25.43
CA PHE A 135 -5.05 1.03 25.61
C PHE A 135 -4.95 1.48 27.08
N ALA A 136 -5.77 0.94 28.00
CA ALA A 136 -5.68 1.22 29.43
C ALA A 136 -4.26 0.96 29.99
N GLY A 137 -3.52 2.02 30.30
CA GLY A 137 -2.18 1.95 30.89
C GLY A 137 -1.03 1.54 29.96
N CYS A 138 -1.28 1.31 28.67
CA CYS A 138 -0.29 0.75 27.70
C CYS A 138 1.00 1.58 27.52
N MET A 139 1.00 2.87 27.88
CA MET A 139 2.16 3.75 27.76
C MET A 139 2.89 3.99 29.08
N CYS A 140 2.56 3.27 30.16
CA CYS A 140 3.23 3.40 31.45
C CYS A 140 4.74 3.18 31.31
N GLY A 141 5.56 4.13 31.80
CA GLY A 141 7.02 4.14 31.62
C GLY A 141 7.51 4.67 30.26
N ARG A 142 6.60 5.08 29.37
CA ARG A 142 6.90 5.61 28.02
C ARG A 142 6.51 7.08 27.91
N THR A 143 7.03 7.74 26.86
CA THR A 143 6.61 9.10 26.46
C THR A 143 5.54 9.02 25.39
N LEU A 144 4.40 9.71 25.56
CA LEU A 144 3.43 9.90 24.49
C LEU A 144 3.87 11.06 23.58
N TYR A 145 4.29 10.73 22.36
CA TYR A 145 4.53 11.69 21.29
C TYR A 145 3.21 12.08 20.61
N ILE A 146 3.02 13.38 20.42
CA ILE A 146 1.87 13.97 19.74
C ILE A 146 2.36 14.50 18.40
N ILE A 147 1.96 13.87 17.31
CA ILE A 147 2.41 14.10 15.93
C ILE A 147 1.33 14.86 15.15
N PRO A 148 1.40 16.19 15.01
CA PRO A 148 0.59 16.91 14.04
C PRO A 148 1.15 16.73 12.64
N TYR A 149 0.34 16.23 11.69
CA TYR A 149 0.79 16.00 10.31
C TYR A 149 -0.28 16.28 9.24
N MET A 150 0.21 16.60 8.03
CA MET A 150 -0.62 16.78 6.84
C MET A 150 -0.29 15.75 5.75
N MET A 151 -1.36 15.21 5.16
CA MET A 151 -1.35 14.38 3.96
C MET A 151 -1.71 15.24 2.74
N GLY A 152 -0.79 15.36 1.78
CA GLY A 152 -0.86 16.27 0.63
C GLY A 152 -0.13 17.61 0.86
N PRO A 153 0.01 18.48 -0.16
CA PRO A 153 0.67 19.79 -0.03
C PRO A 153 -0.09 20.77 0.88
N TYR A 154 0.63 21.69 1.52
CA TYR A 154 0.03 22.86 2.18
C TYR A 154 -0.85 23.65 1.20
N SER A 155 -1.95 24.19 1.70
CA SER A 155 -2.96 24.98 0.99
C SER A 155 -3.65 24.25 -0.18
N SER A 156 -3.50 22.93 -0.30
CA SER A 156 -4.29 22.13 -1.25
C SER A 156 -5.73 21.96 -0.77
N PRO A 157 -6.74 22.07 -1.66
CA PRO A 157 -8.12 21.72 -1.32
C PRO A 157 -8.24 20.24 -0.90
N TYR A 158 -7.43 19.36 -1.51
CA TYR A 158 -7.46 17.91 -1.30
C TYR A 158 -6.78 17.45 0.00
N SER A 159 -5.85 18.25 0.55
CA SER A 159 -5.08 17.87 1.73
C SER A 159 -5.94 17.66 2.96
N LYS A 160 -5.53 16.67 3.75
CA LYS A 160 -6.14 16.27 5.03
C LYS A 160 -5.13 16.41 6.17
N ILE A 161 -5.65 16.77 7.33
CA ILE A 161 -4.89 16.99 8.56
C ILE A 161 -5.18 15.85 9.52
N ALA A 162 -4.17 15.45 10.27
CA ALA A 162 -4.27 14.40 11.26
C ALA A 162 -3.39 14.69 12.47
N VAL A 163 -3.74 14.06 13.59
CA VAL A 163 -2.92 14.03 14.81
C VAL A 163 -2.77 12.58 15.23
N GLU A 164 -1.53 12.07 15.19
CA GLU A 164 -1.19 10.74 15.69
C GLU A 164 -0.59 10.81 17.10
N LEU A 165 -1.05 9.89 17.95
CA LEU A 165 -0.62 9.70 19.32
C LEU A 165 0.12 8.36 19.41
N THR A 166 1.41 8.38 19.71
CA THR A 166 2.25 7.17 19.76
C THR A 166 3.30 7.23 20.86
N ASP A 167 3.70 6.07 21.37
CA ASP A 167 4.82 5.86 22.28
C ASP A 167 6.15 5.51 21.58
N SER A 168 6.19 5.48 20.24
CA SER A 168 7.34 5.01 19.46
C SER A 168 8.13 6.14 18.77
N PRO A 169 9.42 6.35 19.10
CA PRO A 169 10.24 7.37 18.44
C PRO A 169 10.60 7.05 16.98
N TYR A 170 10.63 5.78 16.54
CA TYR A 170 10.77 5.41 15.11
C TYR A 170 9.52 5.77 14.31
N VAL A 171 8.33 5.76 14.92
CA VAL A 171 7.11 6.25 14.28
C VAL A 171 7.18 7.77 14.11
N VAL A 172 7.60 8.53 15.12
CA VAL A 172 7.82 10.00 14.98
C VAL A 172 8.82 10.31 13.86
N ALA A 173 10.00 9.67 13.89
CA ALA A 173 11.03 9.88 12.87
C ALA A 173 10.56 9.50 11.45
N SER A 174 9.70 8.48 11.32
CA SER A 174 9.17 8.04 10.03
C SER A 174 8.03 8.90 9.52
N MET A 175 7.12 9.33 10.41
CA MET A 175 6.06 10.27 10.07
C MET A 175 6.64 11.60 9.61
N ARG A 176 7.77 12.06 10.19
CA ARG A 176 8.53 13.22 9.70
C ARG A 176 9.05 13.06 8.26
N ILE A 177 9.37 11.86 7.82
CA ILE A 177 9.87 11.57 6.46
C ILE A 177 8.69 11.39 5.48
N MET A 178 7.66 10.65 5.88
CA MET A 178 6.55 10.22 5.03
C MET A 178 5.43 11.26 4.90
N THR A 179 5.33 12.21 5.83
CA THR A 179 4.26 13.21 5.90
C THR A 179 4.83 14.62 6.07
N ARG A 180 3.96 15.64 6.06
CA ARG A 180 4.36 17.01 6.42
C ARG A 180 4.05 17.22 7.90
N MET A 181 5.00 16.87 8.76
CA MET A 181 4.90 16.94 10.22
C MET A 181 5.28 18.33 10.77
N GLY A 182 4.61 18.77 11.84
CA GLY A 182 5.02 19.92 12.65
C GLY A 182 3.89 20.92 12.98
N ALA A 183 4.16 21.86 13.88
CA ALA A 183 3.14 22.75 14.45
C ALA A 183 2.36 23.59 13.41
N ASN A 184 2.98 23.94 12.27
CA ASN A 184 2.34 24.71 11.20
C ASN A 184 1.13 24.01 10.56
N VAL A 185 0.98 22.70 10.74
CA VAL A 185 -0.18 21.92 10.27
C VAL A 185 -1.50 22.43 10.86
N PHE A 186 -1.50 22.94 12.10
CA PHE A 186 -2.72 23.46 12.74
C PHE A 186 -3.27 24.73 12.08
N ASN A 187 -2.45 25.47 11.33
CA ASN A 187 -2.89 26.69 10.61
C ASN A 187 -3.82 26.37 9.41
N GLU A 188 -3.89 25.12 8.99
CA GLU A 188 -4.63 24.68 7.80
C GLU A 188 -5.97 24.01 8.15
N ILE A 189 -6.35 23.94 9.42
CA ILE A 189 -7.63 23.37 9.87
C ILE A 189 -8.78 24.16 9.25
N LYS A 190 -9.64 23.46 8.49
CA LYS A 190 -10.68 24.08 7.65
C LYS A 190 -12.00 24.27 8.39
N THR A 191 -12.23 23.52 9.48
CA THR A 191 -13.43 23.67 10.33
C THR A 191 -13.10 24.32 11.67
N SER A 192 -13.89 25.29 12.10
CA SER A 192 -13.76 25.90 13.45
C SER A 192 -14.00 24.90 14.59
N ASP A 193 -14.55 23.73 14.27
CA ASP A 193 -14.84 22.65 15.18
C ASP A 193 -13.88 21.44 15.03
N GLY A 194 -12.82 21.56 14.21
CA GLY A 194 -11.78 20.54 14.05
C GLY A 194 -12.25 19.15 13.56
N SER A 195 -13.47 19.03 13.01
CA SER A 195 -14.03 17.78 12.51
C SER A 195 -13.35 17.28 11.23
N ASP A 196 -12.56 18.12 10.56
CA ASP A 196 -11.70 17.75 9.43
C ASP A 196 -10.34 17.15 9.82
N VAL A 197 -10.03 17.06 11.13
CA VAL A 197 -8.80 16.46 11.65
C VAL A 197 -9.00 14.98 11.98
N VAL A 198 -8.24 14.11 11.31
CA VAL A 198 -8.22 12.67 11.59
C VAL A 198 -7.48 12.39 12.91
N LYS A 199 -8.09 11.59 13.78
CA LYS A 199 -7.55 11.22 15.09
C LYS A 199 -6.94 9.81 15.04
N CYS A 200 -5.63 9.70 15.29
CA CYS A 200 -4.89 8.45 15.21
C CYS A 200 -4.26 8.11 16.57
N LEU A 201 -4.38 6.85 17.02
CA LEU A 201 -3.81 6.37 18.29
C LEU A 201 -3.11 5.02 18.07
N HIS A 202 -1.86 4.92 18.52
CA HIS A 202 -0.97 3.79 18.33
C HIS A 202 -0.16 3.52 19.62
N SER A 203 0.12 2.25 19.94
CA SER A 203 1.02 1.87 21.04
C SER A 203 1.80 0.58 20.73
N ILE A 204 3.09 0.57 21.08
CA ILE A 204 4.00 -0.57 20.91
C ILE A 204 3.90 -1.64 22.01
N ASP A 205 3.03 -1.45 23.01
CA ASP A 205 2.72 -2.50 24.00
C ASP A 205 1.96 -3.69 23.38
N MET A 206 1.51 -3.55 22.13
CA MET A 206 0.92 -4.62 21.29
C MET A 206 1.87 -5.12 20.17
N VAL A 207 2.97 -4.41 19.88
CA VAL A 207 3.96 -4.74 18.82
C VAL A 207 5.33 -4.15 19.18
N HIS A 208 6.28 -5.00 19.58
CA HIS A 208 7.62 -4.57 19.95
C HIS A 208 8.49 -4.27 18.73
N GLU A 209 8.47 -3.00 18.31
CA GLU A 209 9.62 -2.18 17.89
C GLU A 209 10.51 -2.70 16.73
N ASN A 210 11.11 -1.92 15.84
CA ASN A 210 11.07 -0.48 15.55
C ASN A 210 10.90 -0.31 14.04
N THR A 211 10.48 0.92 13.61
CA THR A 211 10.65 2.72 11.37
C THR A 211 11.99 3.19 10.59
N ILE A 212 12.61 2.42 9.64
CA ILE A 212 14.05 2.56 9.24
C ILE A 212 14.40 1.86 7.89
N PHE A 213 15.67 1.50 7.65
CA PHE A 213 16.03 0.32 6.81
C PHE A 213 15.55 -0.99 7.47
N THR A 214 14.25 -1.22 7.50
CA THR A 214 13.63 -2.27 8.32
C THR A 214 13.92 -3.66 7.75
N ASN A 215 14.56 -4.50 8.56
CA ASN A 215 14.81 -5.92 8.26
C ASN A 215 15.60 -6.19 6.96
N VAL A 216 16.53 -5.31 6.59
CA VAL A 216 17.62 -5.65 5.66
C VAL A 216 18.76 -6.35 6.41
N ALA A 217 19.74 -6.90 5.70
CA ALA A 217 21.00 -7.32 6.31
C ALA A 217 21.97 -6.14 6.47
N GLU A 218 22.87 -6.21 7.45
CA GLU A 218 23.99 -5.28 7.63
C GLU A 218 25.31 -5.98 7.31
N THR A 219 26.22 -5.29 6.62
CA THR A 219 27.59 -5.77 6.36
C THR A 219 28.56 -5.28 7.44
N SER A 220 29.71 -5.94 7.62
CA SER A 220 30.71 -5.53 8.63
C SER A 220 31.40 -4.19 8.36
N ASN A 221 31.20 -3.56 7.20
CA ASN A 221 31.68 -2.20 6.90
C ASN A 221 30.61 -1.11 7.13
N GLY A 222 29.42 -1.47 7.61
CA GLY A 222 28.33 -0.53 7.90
C GLY A 222 27.47 -0.16 6.69
N ASP A 223 27.34 -1.10 5.75
CA ASP A 223 26.48 -1.04 4.56
C ASP A 223 25.28 -2.00 4.72
N VAL A 224 24.35 -1.97 3.77
CA VAL A 224 23.13 -2.80 3.73
C VAL A 224 23.18 -3.84 2.61
N TYR A 225 22.47 -4.95 2.78
CA TYR A 225 22.35 -6.00 1.75
C TYR A 225 20.94 -6.62 1.73
N TRP A 226 20.47 -6.97 0.53
CA TRP A 226 19.24 -7.73 0.29
C TRP A 226 19.33 -8.49 -1.04
N GLU A 227 18.49 -9.52 -1.19
CA GLU A 227 18.41 -10.36 -2.38
C GLU A 227 18.11 -9.54 -3.64
N GLY A 228 19.03 -9.56 -4.61
CA GLY A 228 18.88 -8.83 -5.88
C GLY A 228 19.35 -7.37 -5.85
N ILE A 229 20.07 -6.93 -4.81
CA ILE A 229 20.86 -5.70 -4.90
C ILE A 229 21.95 -5.87 -5.99
N GLY A 230 21.93 -4.99 -6.99
CA GLY A 230 22.67 -5.18 -8.24
C GLY A 230 24.16 -4.82 -8.15
N GLU A 231 24.98 -5.67 -8.77
CA GLU A 231 26.45 -5.60 -8.94
C GLU A 231 27.31 -5.48 -7.66
N VAL A 232 28.13 -6.51 -7.48
CA VAL A 232 29.35 -6.61 -6.65
C VAL A 232 29.61 -5.48 -5.64
N ILE A 233 29.34 -5.76 -4.37
CA ILE A 233 30.05 -5.07 -3.28
C ILE A 233 31.51 -5.54 -3.36
N ASP A 234 32.43 -4.65 -3.75
CA ASP A 234 33.87 -4.94 -3.69
C ASP A 234 34.26 -5.42 -2.29
N GLY A 235 34.92 -6.58 -2.22
CA GLY A 235 35.29 -7.21 -0.95
C GLY A 235 34.17 -8.00 -0.25
N LEU A 236 33.09 -8.41 -0.95
CA LEU A 236 32.04 -9.28 -0.38
C LEU A 236 32.61 -10.59 0.22
N HIS A 237 33.69 -11.14 -0.34
CA HIS A 237 34.39 -12.31 0.20
C HIS A 237 35.13 -12.06 1.53
N GLU A 238 35.45 -10.80 1.84
CA GLU A 238 36.14 -10.39 3.08
C GLU A 238 35.18 -9.75 4.10
N THR A 239 33.97 -9.38 3.67
CA THR A 239 32.98 -8.63 4.45
C THR A 239 31.92 -9.58 5.01
N SER A 240 31.89 -9.79 6.33
CA SER A 240 30.87 -10.64 6.94
C SER A 240 29.50 -9.96 6.98
N ILE A 241 28.46 -10.67 6.56
CA ILE A 241 27.06 -10.20 6.61
C ILE A 241 26.38 -10.67 7.90
N ARG A 242 25.53 -9.81 8.45
CA ARG A 242 24.62 -10.07 9.56
C ARG A 242 23.19 -9.90 9.05
N SER A 243 22.41 -10.98 9.01
CA SER A 243 21.03 -10.96 8.50
C SER A 243 20.09 -10.16 9.39
N TRP A 244 18.90 -9.87 8.86
CA TRP A 244 17.82 -9.19 9.58
C TRP A 244 17.43 -9.86 10.92
N LYS A 245 17.69 -11.17 11.07
CA LYS A 245 17.51 -11.91 12.34
C LYS A 245 18.64 -11.68 13.36
N ASN A 246 19.49 -10.67 13.12
CA ASN A 246 20.67 -10.31 13.90
C ASN A 246 21.72 -11.44 14.04
N LYS A 247 21.82 -12.34 13.05
CA LYS A 247 22.74 -13.51 13.03
C LYS A 247 23.75 -13.39 11.89
N ARG A 248 24.94 -14.00 12.03
CA ARG A 248 25.90 -14.13 10.91
C ARG A 248 25.26 -14.91 9.75
N TRP A 249 25.49 -14.47 8.53
CA TRP A 249 24.88 -15.03 7.31
C TRP A 249 25.92 -15.42 6.25
N SER A 250 25.61 -16.45 5.47
CA SER A 250 26.20 -16.75 4.15
C SER A 250 25.12 -17.34 3.25
N ALA A 251 25.33 -17.32 1.93
CA ALA A 251 24.36 -17.83 0.95
C ALA A 251 24.02 -19.33 1.15
N ASP A 252 24.95 -20.10 1.70
CA ASP A 252 24.84 -21.55 1.93
C ASP A 252 23.77 -21.90 2.99
N LEU A 253 23.31 -20.93 3.78
CA LEU A 253 22.32 -21.14 4.84
C LEU A 253 20.89 -21.33 4.33
N GLY A 254 20.61 -21.01 3.05
CA GLY A 254 19.28 -21.18 2.42
C GLY A 254 18.18 -20.24 2.93
N GLU A 255 18.40 -19.46 3.99
CA GLU A 255 17.54 -18.34 4.39
C GLU A 255 17.99 -17.04 3.73
N PRO A 256 17.07 -16.11 3.39
CA PRO A 256 17.44 -14.80 2.86
C PRO A 256 18.11 -13.92 3.93
N ALA A 257 19.04 -13.09 3.49
CA ALA A 257 19.77 -12.14 4.32
C ALA A 257 18.86 -11.01 4.82
N ALA A 258 17.95 -10.52 3.97
CA ALA A 258 16.88 -9.58 4.31
C ALA A 258 15.55 -10.32 4.52
N HIS A 259 14.57 -9.65 5.15
CA HIS A 259 13.20 -10.12 5.13
C HIS A 259 12.56 -9.84 3.76
N PRO A 260 11.78 -10.75 3.14
CA PRO A 260 11.17 -10.50 1.81
C PRO A 260 10.18 -9.32 1.71
N ASN A 261 9.89 -8.64 2.83
CA ASN A 261 9.11 -7.39 2.89
C ASN A 261 9.91 -6.22 3.51
N SER A 262 11.25 -6.33 3.57
CA SER A 262 12.15 -5.29 4.11
C SER A 262 11.93 -3.95 3.42
N ARG A 263 12.04 -2.85 4.17
CA ARG A 263 11.72 -1.50 3.68
C ARG A 263 12.88 -0.53 3.83
N PHE A 264 12.83 0.52 3.03
CA PHE A 264 13.58 1.76 3.24
C PHE A 264 12.58 2.90 3.45
N CYS A 265 12.93 3.86 4.30
CA CYS A 265 12.18 5.10 4.51
C CYS A 265 13.09 6.26 4.08
N THR A 266 12.65 7.09 3.13
CA THR A 266 13.47 8.17 2.57
C THR A 266 12.62 9.36 2.12
N THR A 267 13.17 10.57 2.18
CA THR A 267 12.44 11.76 1.73
C THR A 267 12.35 11.78 0.21
N ILE A 268 11.14 12.05 -0.31
CA ILE A 268 10.90 12.16 -1.76
C ILE A 268 11.78 13.23 -2.43
N LYS A 269 12.20 14.26 -1.70
CA LYS A 269 13.13 15.31 -2.15
C LYS A 269 14.52 14.81 -2.56
N GLN A 270 14.89 13.56 -2.22
CA GLN A 270 16.14 12.93 -2.67
C GLN A 270 15.99 12.14 -3.99
N CYS A 271 14.79 12.06 -4.57
CA CYS A 271 14.60 11.45 -5.89
C CYS A 271 15.20 12.35 -6.98
N SER A 272 16.17 11.84 -7.74
CA SER A 272 16.87 12.58 -8.81
C SER A 272 16.01 12.84 -10.06
N ILE A 273 14.89 12.14 -10.19
CA ILE A 273 13.91 12.27 -11.27
C ILE A 273 12.54 12.74 -10.74
N LEU A 274 12.54 13.51 -9.65
CA LEU A 274 11.33 14.06 -9.07
C LEU A 274 10.66 15.05 -10.03
N ASP A 275 9.41 14.77 -10.38
CA ASP A 275 8.60 15.65 -11.21
C ASP A 275 8.45 17.04 -10.56
N PRO A 276 8.59 18.17 -11.29
CA PRO A 276 8.50 19.50 -10.69
C PRO A 276 7.16 19.79 -10.01
N GLU A 277 6.06 19.20 -10.49
CA GLU A 277 4.70 19.42 -9.99
C GLU A 277 4.30 18.46 -8.85
N TRP A 278 5.24 17.63 -8.34
CA TRP A 278 4.98 16.64 -7.27
C TRP A 278 4.32 17.20 -6.00
N ASN A 279 4.46 18.51 -5.76
CA ASN A 279 3.91 19.23 -4.62
C ASN A 279 3.01 20.41 -5.07
N ASN A 280 2.50 20.40 -6.30
CA ASN A 280 1.49 21.36 -6.74
C ASN A 280 0.20 21.16 -5.92
N PRO A 281 -0.32 22.17 -5.21
CA PRO A 281 -1.52 22.03 -4.40
C PRO A 281 -2.79 21.72 -5.21
N GLN A 282 -2.82 22.00 -6.52
CA GLN A 282 -3.92 21.64 -7.41
C GLN A 282 -3.79 20.21 -7.98
N GLY A 283 -2.69 19.51 -7.72
CA GLY A 283 -2.38 18.20 -8.31
C GLY A 283 -1.97 18.27 -9.77
N VAL A 284 -2.01 17.12 -10.46
CA VAL A 284 -1.66 16.97 -11.88
C VAL A 284 -2.81 16.31 -12.66
N PRO A 285 -3.02 16.64 -13.94
CA PRO A 285 -4.03 15.99 -14.76
C PRO A 285 -3.67 14.52 -15.02
N ILE A 286 -4.64 13.62 -14.86
CA ILE A 286 -4.49 12.19 -15.14
C ILE A 286 -5.17 11.86 -16.45
N GLU A 287 -4.39 11.48 -17.47
CA GLU A 287 -4.90 11.06 -18.80
C GLU A 287 -5.05 9.53 -18.93
N ALA A 288 -4.35 8.75 -18.11
CA ALA A 288 -4.42 7.29 -18.12
C ALA A 288 -4.38 6.69 -16.71
N ILE A 289 -5.12 5.60 -16.53
CA ILE A 289 -5.10 4.74 -15.34
C ILE A 289 -4.64 3.35 -15.79
N ILE A 290 -3.65 2.76 -15.10
CA ILE A 290 -3.04 1.49 -15.47
C ILE A 290 -3.20 0.49 -14.32
N PHE A 291 -4.05 -0.51 -14.54
CA PHE A 291 -4.17 -1.68 -13.68
C PHE A 291 -3.12 -2.74 -14.03
N GLY A 292 -2.85 -3.68 -13.13
CA GLY A 292 -1.94 -4.78 -13.41
C GLY A 292 -1.65 -5.65 -12.20
N GLY A 293 -1.26 -6.90 -12.44
CA GLY A 293 -0.98 -7.88 -11.40
C GLY A 293 0.00 -8.96 -11.88
N ARG A 294 0.51 -9.79 -10.97
CA ARG A 294 1.41 -10.89 -11.33
C ARG A 294 0.60 -12.04 -11.92
N ARG A 295 0.62 -12.19 -13.24
CA ARG A 295 -0.05 -13.30 -13.95
C ARG A 295 0.99 -14.09 -14.76
N PRO A 296 1.37 -15.31 -14.33
CA PRO A 296 2.38 -16.09 -15.03
C PRO A 296 1.92 -16.61 -16.40
N GLU A 297 0.60 -16.62 -16.68
CA GLU A 297 0.00 -17.15 -17.91
C GLU A 297 -1.22 -16.32 -18.36
N GLY A 298 -1.51 -16.39 -19.67
CA GLY A 298 -2.80 -16.06 -20.32
C GLY A 298 -3.26 -14.60 -20.37
N VAL A 299 -2.74 -13.72 -19.52
CA VAL A 299 -3.00 -12.27 -19.56
C VAL A 299 -1.87 -11.55 -20.31
N PRO A 300 -2.14 -10.85 -21.43
CA PRO A 300 -1.09 -10.25 -22.25
C PRO A 300 -0.44 -9.03 -21.59
N LEU A 301 0.72 -8.66 -22.14
CA LEU A 301 1.62 -7.59 -21.67
C LEU A 301 0.92 -6.24 -21.46
N VAL A 302 0.02 -5.86 -22.37
CA VAL A 302 -0.82 -4.66 -22.24
C VAL A 302 -2.11 -4.78 -23.07
N TYR A 303 -3.22 -4.27 -22.52
CA TYR A 303 -4.44 -3.95 -23.28
C TYR A 303 -5.13 -2.69 -22.76
N GLU A 304 -5.80 -1.97 -23.66
CA GLU A 304 -6.67 -0.80 -23.41
C GLU A 304 -8.13 -1.26 -23.29
N ALA A 305 -8.88 -0.69 -22.34
CA ALA A 305 -10.32 -0.94 -22.21
C ALA A 305 -11.12 -0.24 -23.34
N PHE A 306 -12.28 -0.79 -23.70
CA PHE A 306 -13.11 -0.20 -24.77
C PHE A 306 -13.72 1.16 -24.39
N ASP A 307 -14.08 1.31 -23.11
CA ASP A 307 -14.77 2.45 -22.51
C ASP A 307 -14.54 2.45 -20.99
N TRP A 308 -15.18 3.39 -20.28
CA TRP A 308 -15.05 3.54 -18.83
C TRP A 308 -15.63 2.34 -18.07
N GLN A 309 -16.81 1.86 -18.45
CA GLN A 309 -17.52 0.77 -17.79
C GLN A 309 -16.72 -0.54 -17.89
N HIS A 310 -16.21 -0.86 -19.07
CA HIS A 310 -15.28 -1.97 -19.28
C HIS A 310 -13.97 -1.78 -18.50
N GLY A 311 -13.47 -0.54 -18.38
CA GLY A 311 -12.31 -0.22 -17.56
C GLY A 311 -12.52 -0.48 -16.06
N VAL A 312 -13.69 -0.10 -15.52
CA VAL A 312 -14.08 -0.41 -14.13
C VAL A 312 -14.22 -1.92 -13.92
N PHE A 313 -14.81 -2.63 -14.88
CA PHE A 313 -14.86 -4.10 -14.88
C PHE A 313 -13.45 -4.73 -14.89
N VAL A 314 -12.51 -4.23 -15.70
CA VAL A 314 -11.11 -4.67 -15.72
C VAL A 314 -10.41 -4.44 -14.37
N GLY A 315 -10.64 -3.29 -13.72
CA GLY A 315 -10.17 -3.02 -12.36
C GLY A 315 -10.78 -3.99 -11.34
N ALA A 316 -12.08 -4.28 -11.44
CA ALA A 316 -12.80 -5.23 -10.57
C ALA A 316 -12.31 -6.68 -10.71
N CYS A 317 -11.83 -7.05 -11.89
CA CYS A 317 -11.37 -8.40 -12.22
C CYS A 317 -9.87 -8.61 -11.97
N MET A 318 -9.15 -7.63 -11.41
CA MET A 318 -7.72 -7.75 -11.11
C MET A 318 -7.41 -8.96 -10.21
N ARG A 319 -6.35 -9.68 -10.59
CA ARG A 319 -5.81 -10.85 -9.88
C ARG A 319 -4.28 -10.85 -9.95
N SER A 320 -3.63 -11.37 -8.92
CA SER A 320 -2.16 -11.44 -8.83
C SER A 320 -1.70 -12.67 -8.05
N GLU A 321 -0.52 -13.21 -8.35
CA GLU A 321 0.23 -14.02 -7.37
C GLU A 321 0.36 -13.22 -6.05
N ALA A 322 0.17 -13.90 -4.92
CA ALA A 322 0.40 -13.36 -3.60
C ALA A 322 1.86 -12.89 -3.41
N THR A 323 2.07 -11.96 -2.46
CA THR A 323 3.40 -11.41 -2.13
C THR A 323 3.58 -11.30 -0.62
N ALA A 324 4.83 -11.20 -0.17
CA ALA A 324 5.19 -11.12 1.27
C ALA A 324 4.76 -9.82 1.98
N ALA A 325 4.00 -8.93 1.33
CA ALA A 325 3.49 -7.68 1.91
C ALA A 325 2.31 -7.86 2.89
N ALA A 326 1.92 -9.11 3.15
CA ALA A 326 0.91 -9.56 4.11
C ALA A 326 1.16 -11.03 4.51
N GLU A 327 0.29 -11.61 5.33
CA GLU A 327 0.40 -12.96 5.90
C GLU A 327 0.29 -14.14 4.91
N PHE A 328 -0.08 -13.90 3.64
CA PHE A 328 -0.30 -14.94 2.63
C PHE A 328 1.01 -15.58 2.14
N LYS A 329 0.99 -16.90 1.91
CA LYS A 329 2.17 -17.70 1.56
C LYS A 329 2.03 -18.38 0.21
N GLY A 330 3.14 -18.49 -0.52
CA GLY A 330 3.23 -19.18 -1.81
C GLY A 330 2.77 -18.33 -3.01
N LYS A 331 2.72 -18.96 -4.19
CA LYS A 331 2.36 -18.32 -5.48
C LYS A 331 0.87 -18.46 -5.83
N GLN A 332 -0.01 -18.40 -4.85
CA GLN A 332 -1.45 -18.51 -5.12
C GLN A 332 -1.94 -17.25 -5.86
N ILE A 333 -2.70 -17.45 -6.94
CA ILE A 333 -3.42 -16.35 -7.62
C ILE A 333 -4.60 -15.93 -6.74
N MET A 334 -4.52 -14.74 -6.16
CA MET A 334 -5.60 -14.10 -5.41
C MET A 334 -6.32 -13.09 -6.31
N HIS A 335 -7.57 -12.77 -5.98
CA HIS A 335 -8.20 -11.54 -6.45
C HIS A 335 -7.63 -10.35 -5.68
N ASP A 336 -7.50 -9.23 -6.36
CA ASP A 336 -7.07 -7.95 -5.78
C ASP A 336 -7.67 -6.77 -6.59
N PRO A 337 -9.01 -6.60 -6.57
CA PRO A 337 -9.69 -5.57 -7.35
C PRO A 337 -9.11 -4.18 -7.08
N PHE A 338 -8.77 -3.45 -8.15
CA PHE A 338 -8.14 -2.12 -8.12
C PHE A 338 -6.79 -2.05 -7.35
N ALA A 339 -6.18 -3.18 -6.99
CA ALA A 339 -5.11 -3.28 -5.98
C ALA A 339 -5.53 -2.73 -4.59
N MET A 340 -6.84 -2.75 -4.31
CA MET A 340 -7.48 -2.14 -3.15
C MET A 340 -8.05 -3.17 -2.16
N ARG A 341 -7.91 -4.49 -2.40
CA ARG A 341 -8.51 -5.53 -1.55
C ARG A 341 -8.27 -5.33 -0.04
N PRO A 342 -7.04 -5.02 0.43
CA PRO A 342 -6.79 -4.85 1.85
C PRO A 342 -6.85 -3.36 2.30
N PHE A 343 -7.49 -2.50 1.50
CA PHE A 343 -7.50 -1.05 1.64
C PHE A 343 -8.90 -0.42 1.43
N PHE A 344 -9.95 -1.21 1.15
CA PHE A 344 -11.30 -0.69 1.00
C PHE A 344 -11.80 -0.07 2.32
N GLY A 345 -12.06 1.23 2.31
CA GLY A 345 -12.61 1.96 3.46
C GLY A 345 -14.13 1.83 3.62
N TYR A 346 -14.81 1.21 2.66
CA TYR A 346 -16.26 1.02 2.59
C TYR A 346 -16.59 -0.10 1.57
N ASN A 347 -17.86 -0.53 1.55
CA ASN A 347 -18.40 -1.62 0.73
C ASN A 347 -17.92 -1.60 -0.73
N PHE A 348 -17.38 -2.72 -1.21
CA PHE A 348 -16.80 -2.84 -2.56
C PHE A 348 -17.84 -2.73 -3.70
N GLY A 349 -19.07 -3.20 -3.51
CA GLY A 349 -20.15 -2.97 -4.48
C GLY A 349 -20.48 -1.48 -4.63
N SER A 350 -20.53 -0.77 -3.51
CA SER A 350 -20.67 0.70 -3.49
C SER A 350 -19.43 1.41 -4.07
N TYR A 351 -18.22 0.87 -3.90
CA TYR A 351 -17.00 1.37 -4.53
C TYR A 351 -17.05 1.24 -6.05
N LEU A 352 -17.53 0.10 -6.57
CA LEU A 352 -17.76 -0.11 -8.00
C LEU A 352 -18.80 0.87 -8.55
N ALA A 353 -19.93 1.06 -7.84
CA ALA A 353 -20.95 2.04 -8.21
C ALA A 353 -20.39 3.48 -8.19
N HIS A 354 -19.52 3.83 -7.23
CA HIS A 354 -18.84 5.12 -7.19
C HIS A 354 -17.94 5.33 -8.41
N TRP A 355 -17.15 4.33 -8.82
CA TRP A 355 -16.36 4.39 -10.05
C TRP A 355 -17.22 4.52 -11.30
N LEU A 356 -18.28 3.71 -11.44
CA LEU A 356 -19.24 3.80 -12.54
C LEU A 356 -19.88 5.19 -12.66
N SER A 357 -20.16 5.85 -11.52
CA SER A 357 -20.75 7.19 -11.48
C SER A 357 -19.95 8.27 -12.22
N PHE A 358 -18.64 8.09 -12.42
CA PHE A 358 -17.83 9.02 -13.23
C PHE A 358 -18.16 8.91 -14.73
N GLY A 359 -18.49 7.72 -15.22
CA GLY A 359 -18.93 7.50 -16.61
C GLY A 359 -20.26 8.17 -16.97
N ALA A 360 -21.08 8.51 -15.96
CA ALA A 360 -22.35 9.22 -16.12
C ALA A 360 -22.21 10.75 -16.08
N LYS A 361 -21.03 11.30 -15.78
CA LYS A 361 -20.81 12.77 -15.68
C LYS A 361 -20.59 13.35 -17.07
N THR A 362 -21.32 14.42 -17.39
CA THR A 362 -21.12 15.18 -18.64
C THR A 362 -20.02 16.22 -18.47
N GLY A 363 -19.31 16.55 -19.55
CA GLY A 363 -18.29 17.61 -19.56
C GLY A 363 -16.97 17.29 -18.85
N VAL A 364 -16.79 16.08 -18.30
CA VAL A 364 -15.51 15.64 -17.71
C VAL A 364 -14.62 14.94 -18.74
N HIS A 365 -13.31 15.10 -18.59
CA HIS A 365 -12.33 14.26 -19.29
C HIS A 365 -12.04 13.03 -18.44
N LEU A 366 -12.43 11.84 -18.90
CA LEU A 366 -12.14 10.58 -18.22
C LEU A 366 -10.82 10.00 -18.74
N PRO A 367 -9.88 9.60 -17.86
CA PRO A 367 -8.65 8.96 -18.29
C PRO A 367 -8.92 7.62 -18.96
N LYS A 368 -8.11 7.26 -19.94
CA LYS A 368 -8.14 5.92 -20.54
C LYS A 368 -7.68 4.87 -19.54
N ILE A 369 -8.41 3.75 -19.47
CA ILE A 369 -8.05 2.63 -18.60
C ILE A 369 -7.30 1.57 -19.41
N TYR A 370 -6.17 1.12 -18.86
CA TYR A 370 -5.35 0.04 -19.40
C TYR A 370 -5.10 -1.02 -18.33
N HIS A 371 -4.72 -2.22 -18.75
CA HIS A 371 -4.18 -3.27 -17.88
C HIS A 371 -2.86 -3.81 -18.43
N VAL A 372 -1.87 -4.04 -17.57
CA VAL A 372 -0.55 -4.58 -17.94
C VAL A 372 -0.21 -5.87 -17.20
N ASN A 373 0.66 -6.69 -17.80
CA ASN A 373 1.25 -7.86 -17.17
C ASN A 373 2.75 -7.99 -17.49
N TRP A 374 3.60 -7.57 -16.56
CA TRP A 374 5.06 -7.71 -16.67
C TRP A 374 5.59 -9.12 -16.37
N PHE A 375 4.71 -10.03 -15.94
CA PHE A 375 5.10 -11.25 -15.22
C PHE A 375 4.75 -12.55 -15.96
N LEU A 376 4.33 -12.46 -17.22
CA LEU A 376 4.07 -13.60 -18.09
C LEU A 376 5.33 -14.47 -18.25
N ARG A 377 5.17 -15.80 -18.18
CA ARG A 377 6.27 -16.77 -18.23
C ARG A 377 6.17 -17.70 -19.43
N ASP A 378 7.33 -18.19 -19.88
CA ASP A 378 7.39 -19.29 -20.83
C ASP A 378 6.96 -20.60 -20.14
N SER A 379 6.09 -21.39 -20.78
CA SER A 379 5.54 -22.62 -20.19
C SER A 379 6.52 -23.81 -20.16
N LYS A 380 7.70 -23.68 -20.76
CA LYS A 380 8.75 -24.72 -20.82
C LYS A 380 9.97 -24.34 -19.99
N THR A 381 10.44 -23.10 -20.06
CA THR A 381 11.61 -22.63 -19.29
C THR A 381 11.23 -21.99 -17.95
N ASN A 382 9.97 -21.58 -17.76
CA ASN A 382 9.48 -20.84 -16.59
C ASN A 382 10.18 -19.47 -16.38
N GLU A 383 10.94 -19.00 -17.37
CA GLU A 383 11.54 -17.65 -17.41
C GLU A 383 10.47 -16.59 -17.73
N PHE A 384 10.76 -15.32 -17.42
CA PHE A 384 9.86 -14.22 -17.80
C PHE A 384 9.97 -13.94 -19.31
N LEU A 385 8.84 -13.84 -20.00
CA LEU A 385 8.79 -13.47 -21.42
C LEU A 385 9.07 -11.98 -21.68
N TRP A 386 8.98 -11.16 -20.64
CA TRP A 386 9.24 -9.72 -20.69
C TRP A 386 10.37 -9.34 -19.73
N PRO A 387 11.38 -8.57 -20.16
CA PRO A 387 12.52 -8.18 -19.30
C PRO A 387 12.14 -7.22 -18.16
N GLY A 388 11.02 -6.48 -18.28
CA GLY A 388 10.53 -5.60 -17.21
C GLY A 388 11.36 -4.34 -17.00
N PHE A 389 11.29 -3.79 -15.78
CA PHE A 389 12.07 -2.64 -15.31
C PHE A 389 12.06 -1.46 -16.30
N GLY A 390 13.23 -0.99 -16.75
CA GLY A 390 13.34 0.13 -17.70
C GLY A 390 12.66 -0.13 -19.05
N GLU A 391 12.60 -1.39 -19.51
CA GLU A 391 11.98 -1.75 -20.78
C GLU A 391 10.45 -1.54 -20.78
N ASN A 392 9.82 -1.44 -19.60
CA ASN A 392 8.41 -1.07 -19.47
C ASN A 392 8.09 0.28 -20.15
N ILE A 393 9.07 1.17 -20.32
CA ILE A 393 8.91 2.43 -21.05
C ILE A 393 8.35 2.23 -22.48
N ARG A 394 8.57 1.06 -23.10
CA ARG A 394 8.02 0.73 -24.43
C ARG A 394 6.51 0.61 -24.44
N VAL A 395 5.94 0.07 -23.36
CA VAL A 395 4.49 -0.02 -23.17
C VAL A 395 3.91 1.34 -22.79
N ILE A 396 4.64 2.14 -22.00
CA ILE A 396 4.23 3.52 -21.69
C ILE A 396 4.26 4.41 -22.96
N ASP A 397 5.24 4.26 -23.84
CA ASP A 397 5.29 4.89 -25.17
C ASP A 397 4.07 4.52 -26.02
N TRP A 398 3.67 3.24 -26.04
CA TRP A 398 2.44 2.84 -26.73
C TRP A 398 1.18 3.47 -26.08
N ILE A 399 1.05 3.45 -24.75
CA ILE A 399 -0.05 4.10 -24.02
C ILE A 399 -0.13 5.60 -24.35
N PHE A 400 1.00 6.30 -24.35
CA PHE A 400 1.08 7.72 -24.70
C PHE A 400 0.68 7.99 -26.17
N ARG A 401 1.09 7.11 -27.09
CA ARG A 401 0.63 7.16 -28.50
C ARG A 401 -0.84 6.79 -28.66
N ARG A 402 -1.43 5.96 -27.78
CA ARG A 402 -2.87 5.64 -27.75
C ARG A 402 -3.71 6.78 -27.16
N LEU A 403 -3.15 7.63 -26.30
CA LEU A 403 -3.76 8.90 -25.88
C LEU A 403 -3.73 9.93 -27.02
N THR A 404 -2.53 10.21 -27.55
CA THR A 404 -2.27 11.22 -28.60
C THR A 404 -2.71 10.81 -30.01
N GLN A 405 -3.37 9.66 -30.16
CA GLN A 405 -3.84 9.09 -31.44
C GLN A 405 -2.73 8.77 -32.47
N GLN A 406 -1.48 8.64 -32.01
CA GLN A 406 -0.29 8.33 -32.80
C GLN A 406 0.00 6.81 -32.94
N ALA A 407 -0.82 5.93 -32.33
CA ALA A 407 -0.72 4.48 -32.49
C ALA A 407 -2.09 3.82 -32.74
N SER A 408 -2.10 2.79 -33.59
CA SER A 408 -3.22 1.85 -33.73
C SER A 408 -3.22 0.81 -32.59
N GLY A 409 -4.29 0.01 -32.57
CA GLY A 409 -4.38 -1.20 -31.77
C GLY A 409 -5.46 -2.12 -32.33
N CYS A 410 -5.30 -3.43 -32.14
CA CYS A 410 -6.21 -4.45 -32.63
C CYS A 410 -7.29 -4.75 -31.58
N LYS A 411 -8.57 -4.85 -32.01
CA LYS A 411 -9.68 -5.25 -31.12
C LYS A 411 -9.68 -6.76 -30.90
N THR A 412 -9.85 -7.16 -29.65
CA THR A 412 -9.87 -8.57 -29.19
C THR A 412 -11.07 -8.80 -28.27
N PRO A 413 -11.32 -10.01 -27.73
CA PRO A 413 -12.38 -10.20 -26.74
C PRO A 413 -12.18 -9.45 -25.41
N ILE A 414 -10.95 -9.10 -25.05
CA ILE A 414 -10.59 -8.56 -23.71
C ILE A 414 -10.31 -7.05 -23.70
N GLY A 415 -10.20 -6.42 -24.87
CA GLY A 415 -9.76 -5.04 -25.00
C GLY A 415 -9.10 -4.76 -26.36
N ILE A 416 -8.38 -3.64 -26.43
CA ILE A 416 -7.54 -3.27 -27.58
C ILE A 416 -6.07 -3.54 -27.22
N ILE A 417 -5.41 -4.41 -27.97
CA ILE A 417 -3.96 -4.70 -27.83
C ILE A 417 -3.13 -3.88 -28.84
N PRO A 418 -1.80 -3.76 -28.68
CA PRO A 418 -0.93 -3.30 -29.75
C PRO A 418 -1.13 -4.12 -31.04
N ASP A 419 -1.08 -3.44 -32.19
CA ASP A 419 -1.09 -4.11 -33.50
C ASP A 419 0.22 -4.91 -33.70
N GLN A 420 0.17 -6.05 -34.38
CA GLN A 420 1.39 -6.76 -34.79
C GLN A 420 2.22 -5.91 -35.78
N ASN A 421 1.58 -4.98 -36.48
CA ASN A 421 2.18 -4.03 -37.41
C ASN A 421 2.54 -2.67 -36.75
N VAL A 422 2.98 -2.64 -35.48
CA VAL A 422 3.58 -1.44 -34.85
C VAL A 422 4.99 -1.18 -35.42
N SER A 423 5.04 -0.90 -36.71
CA SER A 423 6.26 -0.69 -37.51
C SER A 423 6.95 0.67 -37.26
N ASN A 424 6.46 1.46 -36.28
CA ASN A 424 6.93 2.82 -35.93
C ASN A 424 6.74 3.11 -34.43
N GLY A 425 7.05 2.16 -33.54
CA GLY A 425 6.97 2.34 -32.08
C GLY A 425 8.03 1.53 -31.32
N ILE A 426 8.35 1.92 -30.08
CA ILE A 426 9.52 1.38 -29.35
C ILE A 426 9.32 -0.09 -28.92
N LEU A 427 8.06 -0.57 -28.90
CA LEU A 427 7.71 -2.00 -28.76
C LEU A 427 8.43 -2.87 -29.81
N GLY A 428 8.44 -2.44 -31.08
CA GLY A 428 9.37 -2.89 -32.12
C GLY A 428 9.24 -4.34 -32.62
N ASN A 429 9.99 -4.63 -33.69
CA ASN A 429 9.90 -5.85 -34.50
C ASN A 429 10.49 -7.12 -33.83
N ARG A 430 10.48 -7.20 -32.49
CA ARG A 430 11.08 -8.31 -31.71
C ARG A 430 10.31 -8.70 -30.44
N ILE A 431 9.10 -8.19 -30.21
CA ILE A 431 8.22 -8.75 -29.18
C ILE A 431 7.90 -10.20 -29.53
N ASN A 432 8.09 -11.10 -28.56
CA ASN A 432 7.59 -12.47 -28.66
C ASN A 432 6.05 -12.41 -28.79
N PRO A 433 5.43 -12.93 -29.86
CA PRO A 433 3.98 -12.86 -30.04
C PRO A 433 3.16 -13.40 -28.85
N ALA A 434 3.71 -14.36 -28.11
CA ALA A 434 3.11 -14.90 -26.88
C ALA A 434 2.83 -13.85 -25.79
N LEU A 435 3.50 -12.68 -25.83
CA LEU A 435 3.20 -11.54 -24.95
C LEU A 435 1.87 -10.86 -25.26
N LEU A 436 1.27 -11.12 -26.43
CA LEU A 436 -0.01 -10.56 -26.89
C LEU A 436 -1.07 -11.63 -27.17
N ASP A 437 -0.76 -12.91 -26.94
CA ASP A 437 -1.67 -14.04 -27.20
C ASP A 437 -2.86 -14.06 -26.23
N ILE A 438 -4.03 -14.46 -26.75
CA ILE A 438 -5.29 -14.53 -26.01
C ILE A 438 -5.90 -15.92 -26.23
N SER A 439 -5.65 -16.84 -25.29
CA SER A 439 -6.21 -18.20 -25.34
C SER A 439 -7.68 -18.21 -24.94
N LYS A 440 -8.55 -18.70 -25.83
CA LYS A 440 -9.99 -18.88 -25.58
C LYS A 440 -10.26 -19.75 -24.35
N GLU A 441 -9.51 -20.83 -24.17
CA GLU A 441 -9.66 -21.75 -23.04
C GLU A 441 -9.30 -21.10 -21.71
N PHE A 442 -8.16 -20.40 -21.67
CA PHE A 442 -7.73 -19.64 -20.49
C PHE A 442 -8.79 -18.62 -20.09
N TRP A 443 -9.24 -17.78 -21.03
CA TRP A 443 -10.20 -16.72 -20.73
C TRP A 443 -11.61 -17.23 -20.40
N ILE A 444 -12.04 -18.38 -20.93
CA ILE A 444 -13.27 -19.07 -20.49
C ILE A 444 -13.14 -19.53 -19.02
N ASN A 445 -11.97 -20.01 -18.60
CA ASN A 445 -11.74 -20.40 -17.20
C ASN A 445 -11.56 -19.18 -16.29
N GLU A 446 -10.99 -18.09 -16.81
CA GLU A 446 -10.89 -16.79 -16.14
C GLU A 446 -12.29 -16.20 -15.85
N CYS A 447 -13.20 -16.22 -16.83
CA CYS A 447 -14.59 -15.79 -16.62
C CYS A 447 -15.30 -16.60 -15.53
N LYS A 448 -15.10 -17.92 -15.45
CA LYS A 448 -15.67 -18.75 -14.36
C LYS A 448 -15.12 -18.35 -13.00
N ALA A 449 -13.80 -18.08 -12.90
CA ALA A 449 -13.18 -17.64 -11.66
C ALA A 449 -13.69 -16.25 -11.22
N ILE A 450 -13.77 -15.30 -12.15
CA ILE A 450 -14.34 -13.96 -11.93
C ILE A 450 -15.81 -14.07 -11.49
N ARG A 451 -16.62 -14.85 -12.20
CA ARG A 451 -18.04 -15.10 -11.89
C ARG A 451 -18.22 -15.59 -10.46
N ASN A 452 -17.52 -16.68 -10.11
CA ASN A 452 -17.60 -17.26 -8.78
C ASN A 452 -17.12 -16.28 -7.69
N TYR A 453 -16.06 -15.51 -7.95
CA TYR A 453 -15.55 -14.52 -7.01
C TYR A 453 -16.55 -13.38 -6.75
N LEU A 454 -17.11 -12.78 -7.81
CA LEU A 454 -18.03 -11.66 -7.70
C LEU A 454 -19.37 -12.09 -7.08
N GLU A 455 -19.93 -13.22 -7.52
CA GLU A 455 -21.14 -13.78 -6.92
C GLU A 455 -20.96 -14.16 -5.45
N GLU A 456 -19.79 -14.69 -5.05
CA GLU A 456 -19.54 -15.07 -3.66
C GLU A 456 -19.25 -13.87 -2.74
N ASN A 457 -18.42 -12.92 -3.16
CA ASN A 457 -17.86 -11.90 -2.27
C ASN A 457 -18.55 -10.53 -2.38
N VAL A 458 -19.29 -10.25 -3.46
CA VAL A 458 -20.03 -8.98 -3.66
C VAL A 458 -21.54 -9.24 -3.66
N ASN A 459 -21.96 -10.38 -4.20
CA ASN A 459 -23.31 -10.92 -4.06
C ASN A 459 -24.40 -9.90 -4.47
N GLU A 460 -25.25 -9.44 -3.55
CA GLU A 460 -26.36 -8.51 -3.83
C GLU A 460 -25.90 -7.06 -4.08
N ASP A 461 -24.70 -6.66 -3.65
CA ASP A 461 -24.18 -5.30 -3.86
C ASP A 461 -23.52 -5.10 -5.23
N LEU A 462 -23.48 -6.14 -6.08
CA LEU A 462 -22.74 -6.16 -7.34
C LEU A 462 -23.47 -5.36 -8.45
N PRO A 463 -22.91 -4.25 -8.98
CA PRO A 463 -23.63 -3.44 -9.96
C PRO A 463 -23.92 -4.17 -11.28
N ASP A 464 -25.10 -3.93 -11.85
CA ASP A 464 -25.58 -4.58 -13.07
C ASP A 464 -24.65 -4.35 -14.27
N GLU A 465 -23.94 -3.23 -14.34
CA GLU A 465 -22.96 -2.93 -15.38
C GLU A 465 -21.75 -3.88 -15.33
N ILE A 466 -21.32 -4.28 -14.12
CA ILE A 466 -20.21 -5.23 -13.92
C ILE A 466 -20.67 -6.64 -14.28
N CYS A 467 -21.91 -6.99 -13.92
CA CYS A 467 -22.59 -8.20 -14.39
C CYS A 467 -22.78 -8.22 -15.92
N SER A 468 -22.99 -7.05 -16.54
CA SER A 468 -23.13 -6.89 -17.99
C SER A 468 -21.80 -7.10 -18.70
N GLU A 469 -20.70 -6.47 -18.25
CA GLU A 469 -19.41 -6.64 -18.90
C GLU A 469 -18.81 -8.04 -18.76
N LEU A 470 -19.12 -8.78 -17.67
CA LEU A 470 -18.80 -10.21 -17.59
C LEU A 470 -19.52 -11.01 -18.70
N LYS A 471 -20.84 -10.78 -18.88
CA LYS A 471 -21.64 -11.43 -19.95
C LYS A 471 -21.15 -11.01 -21.34
N ASN A 472 -20.73 -9.75 -21.51
CA ASN A 472 -20.19 -9.25 -22.77
C ASN A 472 -18.82 -9.86 -23.08
N LEU A 473 -17.95 -10.05 -22.08
CA LEU A 473 -16.68 -10.79 -22.24
C LEU A 473 -16.94 -12.25 -22.62
N GLU A 474 -17.81 -12.96 -21.90
CA GLU A 474 -18.22 -14.34 -22.22
C GLU A 474 -18.76 -14.45 -23.67
N LYS A 475 -19.55 -13.46 -24.12
CA LYS A 475 -20.07 -13.38 -25.49
C LYS A 475 -18.97 -13.08 -26.52
N ARG A 476 -18.03 -12.18 -26.25
CA ARG A 476 -16.89 -11.88 -27.15
C ARG A 476 -15.94 -13.08 -27.27
N LEU A 477 -15.78 -13.86 -26.21
CA LEU A 477 -14.99 -15.10 -26.20
C LEU A 477 -15.67 -16.26 -26.94
N SER A 478 -17.00 -16.35 -26.94
CA SER A 478 -17.69 -17.42 -27.68
C SER A 478 -17.48 -17.27 -29.20
N THR A 479 -17.32 -16.05 -29.69
CA THR A 479 -17.03 -15.69 -31.09
C THR A 479 -15.55 -15.74 -31.51
N LEU A 480 -14.61 -16.03 -30.59
CA LEU A 480 -13.19 -16.24 -30.90
C LEU A 480 -12.92 -17.66 -31.46
#